data_AF-A0A6I1HEL4-F1
#
_entry.id   AF-A0A6I1HEL4-F1
#
_cell.length_a   1.000
_cell.length_b   1.000
_cell.length_c   1.000
_cell.angle_alpha   90.00
_cell.angle_beta   90.00
_cell.angle_gamma   90.00
#
_symmetry.space_group_name_H-M   'P 1'
#
loop_
_entity.id
_entity.type
_entity.pdbx_description
1 polymer ?
#
loop_
_entity_poly.entity_id
_entity_poly.type
_entity_poly.pdbx_seq_one_letter_code
_entity_poly.pdbx_strand_id
1 'polypeptide(L)'
;MNYRTPLALLLASALLGACSDKTAPASADVAADVAADVPASAADVAPSGHVPPPAATAPKTDEMNTPQARKREAGMMRAVFGDDYRSDSDDALADLSDPDNHVDKLSYVVSAVSHKLLPDGRAILVANAETANTEGTAESAHASSGLLNVFFLAPKGQPEDGQWQVVKRLENIAALGSSGQLGEVHWVMLGANKPGLAIRHGYTGQGYTITQLALFEIGDGKVTALDGGIDLYSDNMGACTPDMDECWMVAGSWRFAPARNGGSYDDLLIDFKGASEKIKPNVTVKPDQDPPRIATPLNGHARYAFDGKGYKLVEGKNTVPGV
;
A
#
# COMPACT_ATOMS: atom_id res chain seq x y z
N MET A 1 -1.66 -32.59 44.19
CA MET A 1 -0.24 -32.70 43.83
C MET A 1 0.33 -31.29 43.81
N ASN A 2 1.16 -30.99 44.80
CA ASN A 2 1.81 -29.69 45.03
C ASN A 2 3.18 -29.71 44.36
N TYR A 3 3.57 -28.63 43.68
CA TYR A 3 4.96 -28.19 43.67
C TYR A 3 5.03 -26.66 43.75
N ARG A 4 5.87 -26.22 44.70
CA ARG A 4 6.27 -24.84 45.04
C ARG A 4 7.65 -24.55 44.40
N THR A 5 7.80 -23.35 43.84
CA THR A 5 8.92 -22.34 43.82
C THR A 5 10.42 -22.76 43.89
N PRO A 6 11.44 -21.95 43.45
CA PRO A 6 11.63 -20.47 43.61
C PRO A 6 12.10 -19.70 42.33
N LEU A 7 11.79 -18.40 42.14
CA LEU A 7 12.41 -17.14 42.59
C LEU A 7 13.90 -16.92 42.22
N ALA A 8 14.18 -15.94 41.34
CA ALA A 8 15.40 -15.12 41.36
C ALA A 8 15.13 -13.72 40.76
N LEU A 9 15.48 -12.70 41.55
CA LEU A 9 15.43 -11.24 41.31
C LEU A 9 16.72 -10.74 40.63
N LEU A 10 16.66 -9.58 39.96
CA LEU A 10 17.66 -8.47 39.89
C LEU A 10 17.10 -7.40 38.90
N LEU A 11 16.60 -6.20 39.24
CA LEU A 11 17.09 -4.97 39.92
C LEU A 11 18.15 -4.12 39.17
N ALA A 12 17.74 -2.85 38.95
CA ALA A 12 18.50 -1.60 38.77
C ALA A 12 19.26 -1.40 37.43
N SER A 13 19.14 -0.25 36.74
CA SER A 13 19.59 1.06 37.25
C SER A 13 18.98 2.26 36.53
N ALA A 14 18.72 3.33 37.28
CA ALA A 14 18.47 4.69 36.82
C ALA A 14 19.66 5.58 37.22
N LEU A 15 20.09 6.49 36.34
CA LEU A 15 20.89 7.71 36.61
C LEU A 15 20.52 8.73 35.50
N LEU A 16 19.72 9.76 35.75
CA LEU A 16 20.03 11.10 36.29
C LEU A 16 21.13 11.89 35.54
N GLY A 17 20.70 12.97 34.89
CA GLY A 17 21.25 14.31 35.12
C GLY A 17 22.14 14.93 34.04
N ALA A 18 21.64 15.99 33.39
CA ALA A 18 22.29 17.31 33.34
C ALA A 18 21.40 18.35 32.63
N CYS A 19 20.90 19.31 33.40
CA CYS A 19 20.51 20.63 32.92
C CYS A 19 21.77 21.47 32.70
N SER A 20 21.85 22.25 31.63
CA SER A 20 22.37 23.64 31.65
C SER A 20 22.17 24.35 30.31
N ASP A 21 21.26 25.32 30.36
CA ASP A 21 21.23 26.69 29.80
C ASP A 21 22.15 27.15 28.66
N LYS A 22 21.55 28.08 27.88
CA LYS A 22 22.13 29.27 27.21
C LYS A 22 22.94 28.98 25.93
N THR A 23 22.68 29.57 24.76
CA THR A 23 22.28 30.96 24.45
C THR A 23 21.90 31.00 22.97
N ALA A 24 20.78 31.63 22.60
CA ALA A 24 20.54 32.07 21.22
C ALA A 24 21.39 33.34 20.94
N PRO A 25 21.76 33.56 19.68
CA PRO A 25 21.28 34.81 19.09
C PRO A 25 20.70 34.62 17.69
N ALA A 26 19.60 35.32 17.46
CA ALA A 26 19.16 35.71 16.14
C ALA A 26 20.07 36.82 15.59
N SER A 27 20.30 36.83 14.28
CA SER A 27 20.45 38.05 13.48
C SER A 27 20.23 37.73 12.00
N ALA A 28 19.41 38.55 11.38
CA ALA A 28 18.97 38.48 10.00
C ALA A 28 19.95 39.22 9.05
N ASP A 29 19.75 38.93 7.76
CA ASP A 29 20.03 39.73 6.56
C ASP A 29 21.47 40.17 6.25
N VAL A 30 22.01 39.71 5.11
CA VAL A 30 22.42 40.57 3.98
C VAL A 30 22.39 39.76 2.67
N ALA A 31 21.65 40.27 1.69
CA ALA A 31 21.69 39.86 0.28
C ALA A 31 22.90 40.48 -0.46
N ALA A 32 23.52 39.74 -1.38
CA ALA A 32 24.23 40.33 -2.52
C ALA A 32 24.42 39.31 -3.67
N ASP A 33 23.86 39.66 -4.82
CA ASP A 33 24.09 39.12 -6.15
C ASP A 33 25.58 38.97 -6.52
N VAL A 34 25.94 37.87 -7.18
CA VAL A 34 26.90 37.89 -8.30
C VAL A 34 26.47 36.87 -9.35
N ALA A 35 26.06 37.39 -10.52
CA ALA A 35 25.90 36.64 -11.76
C ALA A 35 27.23 36.56 -12.52
N ALA A 36 27.55 35.38 -13.08
CA ALA A 36 28.42 35.24 -14.25
C ALA A 36 28.19 33.89 -14.96
N ASP A 37 28.07 33.96 -16.29
CA ASP A 37 27.71 32.94 -17.30
C ASP A 37 28.61 31.68 -17.43
N VAL A 38 27.97 30.49 -17.40
CA VAL A 38 27.80 29.42 -18.46
C VAL A 38 28.98 29.17 -19.46
N PRO A 39 29.46 27.90 -19.71
CA PRO A 39 28.68 26.95 -20.52
C PRO A 39 28.68 25.44 -20.20
N ALA A 40 27.49 24.88 -20.49
CA ALA A 40 27.08 23.54 -20.91
C ALA A 40 28.10 22.38 -20.97
N SER A 41 27.74 21.26 -20.34
CA SER A 41 27.77 19.95 -20.98
C SER A 41 26.60 19.11 -20.50
N ALA A 42 25.72 18.78 -21.44
CA ALA A 42 24.58 17.91 -21.28
C ALA A 42 25.03 16.47 -20.96
N ALA A 43 24.37 15.87 -19.97
CA ALA A 43 24.04 14.46 -19.99
C ALA A 43 22.58 14.39 -19.52
N ASP A 44 21.67 14.31 -20.49
CA ASP A 44 20.26 14.02 -20.28
C ASP A 44 20.13 12.66 -19.57
N VAL A 45 20.08 12.68 -18.25
CA VAL A 45 19.44 11.61 -17.48
C VAL A 45 17.96 11.95 -17.52
N ALA A 46 17.24 11.29 -18.43
CA ALA A 46 15.79 11.34 -18.46
C ALA A 46 15.25 11.05 -17.04
N PRO A 47 14.24 11.80 -16.56
CA PRO A 47 13.66 11.52 -15.26
C PRO A 47 13.05 10.12 -15.32
N SER A 48 13.66 9.19 -14.59
CA SER A 48 13.03 7.93 -14.22
C SER A 48 11.68 8.30 -13.63
N GLY A 49 10.59 7.87 -14.27
CA GLY A 49 9.23 8.10 -13.78
C GLY A 49 9.18 7.68 -12.32
N HIS A 50 9.19 8.69 -11.44
CA HIS A 50 9.19 8.51 -10.01
C HIS A 50 7.80 8.00 -9.69
N VAL A 51 7.68 6.70 -9.41
CA VAL A 51 6.43 6.15 -8.91
C VAL A 51 6.41 6.47 -7.42
N PRO A 52 5.53 7.37 -6.95
CA PRO A 52 5.57 7.78 -5.56
C PRO A 52 5.28 6.59 -4.63
N PRO A 53 5.77 6.65 -3.39
CA PRO A 53 5.40 5.70 -2.35
C PRO A 53 3.87 5.69 -2.17
N PRO A 54 3.30 4.56 -1.69
CA PRO A 54 1.86 4.44 -1.51
C PRO A 54 1.36 5.54 -0.57
N ALA A 55 0.28 6.21 -0.98
CA ALA A 55 -0.29 7.34 -0.24
C ALA A 55 -0.84 6.90 1.13
N ALA A 56 -0.79 7.83 2.10
CA ALA A 56 -1.34 7.64 3.46
C ALA A 56 -2.87 7.55 3.51
N THR A 57 -3.55 7.68 2.37
CA THR A 57 -4.96 7.40 2.19
C THR A 57 -5.09 6.54 0.96
N ALA A 58 -5.82 5.42 1.03
CA ALA A 58 -6.13 4.61 -0.14
C ALA A 58 -6.79 5.52 -1.19
N PRO A 59 -6.12 5.79 -2.33
CA PRO A 59 -6.62 6.76 -3.26
C PRO A 59 -7.89 6.22 -3.92
N LYS A 60 -8.95 7.04 -3.95
CA LYS A 60 -10.09 6.76 -4.82
C LYS A 60 -9.62 6.80 -6.26
N THR A 61 -10.03 5.83 -7.06
CA THR A 61 -9.69 5.79 -8.49
C THR A 61 -10.22 7.03 -9.22
N ASP A 62 -9.54 7.49 -10.28
CA ASP A 62 -9.98 8.67 -11.04
C ASP A 62 -11.41 8.54 -11.59
N GLU A 63 -11.83 7.32 -11.91
CA GLU A 63 -13.20 7.01 -12.34
C GLU A 63 -14.25 7.36 -11.26
N MET A 64 -13.87 7.33 -9.99
CA MET A 64 -14.74 7.68 -8.85
C MET A 64 -14.83 9.18 -8.59
N ASN A 65 -13.98 9.99 -9.20
CA ASN A 65 -13.97 11.43 -8.96
C ASN A 65 -15.07 12.19 -9.71
N THR A 66 -15.84 11.51 -10.55
CA THR A 66 -17.01 12.12 -11.19
C THR A 66 -18.17 12.32 -10.19
N PRO A 67 -18.96 13.41 -10.30
CA PRO A 67 -20.11 13.62 -9.42
C PRO A 67 -21.12 12.46 -9.42
N GLN A 68 -21.31 11.82 -10.57
CA GLN A 68 -22.22 10.68 -10.71
C GLN A 68 -21.67 9.45 -9.97
N ALA A 69 -20.36 9.16 -10.09
CA ALA A 69 -19.73 8.07 -9.37
C ALA A 69 -19.78 8.27 -7.85
N ARG A 70 -19.54 9.50 -7.37
CA ARG A 70 -19.66 9.84 -5.94
C ARG A 70 -21.08 9.69 -5.41
N LYS A 71 -22.09 10.17 -6.14
CA LYS A 71 -23.50 9.98 -5.76
C LYS A 71 -23.85 8.49 -5.66
N ARG A 72 -23.36 7.70 -6.61
CA ARG A 72 -23.59 6.25 -6.65
C ARG A 72 -22.92 5.56 -5.47
N GLU A 73 -21.65 5.87 -5.22
CA GLU A 73 -20.88 5.39 -4.08
C GLU A 73 -21.59 5.71 -2.75
N ALA A 74 -21.98 6.95 -2.53
CA ALA A 74 -22.72 7.35 -1.33
C ALA A 74 -24.05 6.57 -1.20
N GLY A 75 -24.72 6.29 -2.32
CA GLY A 75 -25.90 5.40 -2.33
C GLY A 75 -25.57 3.97 -1.91
N MET A 76 -24.46 3.41 -2.38
CA MET A 76 -24.00 2.07 -1.98
C MET A 76 -23.60 2.04 -0.49
N MET A 77 -22.84 3.04 -0.02
CA MET A 77 -22.44 3.18 1.38
C MET A 77 -23.66 3.30 2.30
N ARG A 78 -24.66 4.13 1.94
CA ARG A 78 -25.94 4.19 2.68
C ARG A 78 -26.69 2.87 2.69
N ALA A 79 -26.69 2.13 1.57
CA ALA A 79 -27.35 0.82 1.54
C ALA A 79 -26.63 -0.22 2.41
N VAL A 80 -25.31 -0.13 2.54
CA VAL A 80 -24.53 -0.99 3.43
C VAL A 80 -24.69 -0.56 4.87
N PHE A 81 -24.38 0.68 5.23
CA PHE A 81 -24.25 1.08 6.63
C PHE A 81 -25.49 1.77 7.21
N GLY A 82 -26.49 2.09 6.39
CA GLY A 82 -27.73 2.69 6.87
C GLY A 82 -27.48 4.01 7.59
N ASP A 83 -27.96 4.10 8.83
CA ASP A 83 -27.82 5.27 9.69
C ASP A 83 -26.37 5.49 10.18
N ASP A 84 -25.52 4.46 10.10
CA ASP A 84 -24.11 4.54 10.49
C ASP A 84 -23.23 5.21 9.42
N TYR A 85 -23.76 5.44 8.20
CA TYR A 85 -23.06 6.20 7.16
C TYR A 85 -23.14 7.71 7.42
N ARG A 86 -21.97 8.34 7.47
CA ARG A 86 -21.78 9.77 7.70
C ARG A 86 -21.47 10.46 6.37
N SER A 87 -22.46 11.15 5.82
CA SER A 87 -22.30 11.84 4.52
C SER A 87 -21.29 12.97 4.53
N ASP A 88 -21.02 13.57 5.69
CA ASP A 88 -20.14 14.72 5.80
C ASP A 88 -18.66 14.31 5.72
N SER A 89 -18.35 13.07 6.12
CA SER A 89 -17.00 12.46 6.09
C SER A 89 -16.85 11.37 5.03
N ASP A 90 -17.91 11.05 4.27
CA ASP A 90 -17.94 9.99 3.26
C ASP A 90 -17.49 8.61 3.79
N ASP A 91 -17.79 8.31 5.04
CA ASP A 91 -17.41 7.07 5.72
C ASP A 91 -18.57 6.52 6.59
N ALA A 92 -18.35 5.39 7.24
CA ALA A 92 -19.27 4.82 8.21
C ALA A 92 -18.53 4.35 9.46
N LEU A 93 -19.18 4.43 10.62
CA LEU A 93 -18.66 3.82 11.85
C LEU A 93 -19.35 2.47 12.05
N ALA A 94 -18.61 1.36 12.01
CA ALA A 94 -19.20 0.02 12.04
C ALA A 94 -18.45 -0.93 12.97
N ASP A 95 -19.20 -1.76 13.70
CA ASP A 95 -18.65 -2.86 14.50
C ASP A 95 -18.49 -4.12 13.64
N LEU A 96 -17.25 -4.39 13.23
CA LEU A 96 -16.88 -5.53 12.38
C LEU A 96 -16.14 -6.58 13.21
N SER A 97 -16.18 -7.83 12.76
CA SER A 97 -15.40 -8.91 13.38
C SER A 97 -13.91 -8.61 13.32
N ASP A 98 -13.23 -8.79 14.45
CA ASP A 98 -11.77 -8.65 14.52
C ASP A 98 -11.12 -9.75 13.64
N PRO A 99 -10.20 -9.39 12.72
CA PRO A 99 -9.48 -10.36 11.89
C PRO A 99 -8.61 -11.33 12.71
N ASP A 100 -8.11 -10.92 13.88
CA ASP A 100 -7.25 -11.75 14.74
C ASP A 100 -8.08 -12.60 15.72
N ASN A 101 -9.26 -12.11 16.11
CA ASN A 101 -10.21 -12.84 16.94
C ASN A 101 -11.65 -12.65 16.47
N HIS A 102 -12.12 -13.53 15.57
CA HIS A 102 -13.46 -13.43 14.97
C HIS A 102 -14.65 -13.50 15.95
N VAL A 103 -14.42 -13.81 17.23
CA VAL A 103 -15.44 -13.74 18.29
C VAL A 103 -15.70 -12.31 18.74
N ASP A 104 -14.65 -11.48 18.75
CA ASP A 104 -14.71 -10.09 19.17
C ASP A 104 -15.11 -9.19 18.01
N LYS A 105 -15.72 -8.06 18.36
CA LYS A 105 -15.98 -6.98 17.43
C LYS A 105 -15.24 -5.74 17.88
N LEU A 106 -14.67 -5.05 16.91
CA LEU A 106 -14.04 -3.75 17.09
C LEU A 106 -14.77 -2.73 16.22
N SER A 107 -14.73 -1.47 16.65
CA SER A 107 -15.29 -0.37 15.87
C SER A 107 -14.27 0.06 14.81
N TYR A 108 -14.75 0.22 13.59
CA TYR A 108 -13.95 0.65 12.44
C TYR A 108 -14.59 1.85 11.75
N VAL A 109 -13.74 2.76 11.26
CA VAL A 109 -14.12 3.73 10.23
C VAL A 109 -13.98 3.05 8.87
N VAL A 110 -15.09 2.95 8.13
CA VAL A 110 -15.16 2.26 6.84
C VAL A 110 -15.41 3.26 5.73
N SER A 111 -14.50 3.31 4.75
CA SER A 111 -14.58 4.22 3.61
C SER A 111 -14.54 3.47 2.29
N ALA A 112 -15.32 3.94 1.31
CA ALA A 112 -15.31 3.36 -0.03
C ALA A 112 -13.99 3.69 -0.75
N VAL A 113 -13.35 2.67 -1.31
CA VAL A 113 -12.09 2.82 -2.10
C VAL A 113 -12.29 2.55 -3.58
N SER A 114 -13.23 1.69 -3.94
CA SER A 114 -13.58 1.42 -5.33
C SER A 114 -14.96 0.83 -5.50
N HIS A 115 -15.56 0.96 -6.68
CA HIS A 115 -16.76 0.21 -7.03
C HIS A 115 -16.78 -0.12 -8.51
N LYS A 116 -17.54 -1.17 -8.86
CA LYS A 116 -17.76 -1.56 -10.25
C LYS A 116 -19.22 -1.96 -10.47
N LEU A 117 -19.81 -1.43 -11.55
CA LEU A 117 -21.06 -1.95 -12.06
C LEU A 117 -20.80 -3.15 -12.95
N LEU A 118 -21.59 -4.19 -12.75
CA LEU A 118 -21.60 -5.38 -13.59
C LEU A 118 -22.59 -5.17 -14.75
N PRO A 119 -22.39 -5.87 -15.89
CA PRO A 119 -23.28 -5.74 -17.05
C PRO A 119 -24.75 -6.05 -16.78
N ASP A 120 -25.05 -6.82 -15.74
CA ASP A 120 -26.40 -7.18 -15.32
C ASP A 120 -27.04 -6.17 -14.33
N GLY A 121 -26.38 -5.04 -14.11
CA GLY A 121 -26.85 -3.97 -13.23
C GLY A 121 -26.52 -4.17 -11.75
N ARG A 122 -25.96 -5.31 -11.36
CA ARG A 122 -25.41 -5.48 -10.00
C ARG A 122 -24.19 -4.59 -9.81
N ALA A 123 -23.84 -4.35 -8.55
CA ALA A 123 -22.65 -3.60 -8.18
C ALA A 123 -21.79 -4.38 -7.20
N ILE A 124 -20.50 -4.06 -7.22
CA ILE A 124 -19.54 -4.47 -6.21
C ILE A 124 -18.92 -3.20 -5.64
N LEU A 125 -18.98 -3.06 -4.33
CA LEU A 125 -18.32 -2.01 -3.58
C LEU A 125 -17.12 -2.61 -2.84
N VAL A 126 -15.97 -1.98 -2.96
CA VAL A 126 -14.74 -2.27 -2.23
C VAL A 126 -14.52 -1.13 -1.23
N ALA A 127 -14.27 -1.49 0.01
CA ALA A 127 -14.07 -0.54 1.10
C ALA A 127 -12.84 -0.89 1.95
N ASN A 128 -12.20 0.15 2.49
CA ASN A 128 -11.17 0.06 3.51
C ASN A 128 -11.83 0.22 4.88
N ALA A 129 -11.51 -0.66 5.82
CA ALA A 129 -11.81 -0.44 7.22
C ALA A 129 -10.52 -0.14 7.99
N GLU A 130 -10.57 0.92 8.79
CA GLU A 130 -9.52 1.42 9.66
C GLU A 130 -10.02 1.39 11.11
N THR A 131 -9.20 1.03 12.09
CA THR A 131 -9.61 1.03 13.50
C THR A 131 -10.12 2.41 13.92
N ALA A 132 -11.22 2.45 14.66
CA ALA A 132 -11.76 3.68 15.22
C ALA A 132 -11.28 3.90 16.66
N ASN A 133 -11.00 5.15 17.01
CA ASN A 133 -10.79 5.56 18.40
C ASN A 133 -12.12 5.76 19.15
N THR A 134 -12.03 6.18 20.43
CA THR A 134 -13.20 6.40 21.29
C THR A 134 -14.13 7.51 20.79
N GLU A 135 -13.63 8.42 19.95
CA GLU A 135 -14.39 9.49 19.32
C GLU A 135 -15.04 9.06 17.99
N GLY A 136 -14.84 7.81 17.55
CA GLY A 136 -15.37 7.28 16.30
C GLY A 136 -14.66 7.83 15.05
N THR A 137 -13.42 8.29 15.21
CA THR A 137 -12.55 8.72 14.11
C THR A 137 -11.48 7.68 13.83
N ALA A 138 -10.97 7.65 12.60
CA ALA A 138 -9.98 6.67 12.21
C ALA A 138 -8.67 6.94 12.96
N GLU A 139 -8.11 5.90 13.60
CA GLU A 139 -6.85 5.95 14.31
C GLU A 139 -6.08 4.65 14.09
N SER A 140 -4.95 4.75 13.38
CA SER A 140 -4.07 3.63 13.10
C SER A 140 -2.62 3.94 13.41
N ALA A 141 -1.93 2.96 13.98
CA ALA A 141 -0.48 2.99 14.06
C ALA A 141 0.13 2.81 12.66
N HIS A 142 1.38 3.25 12.49
CA HIS A 142 2.09 3.09 11.22
C HIS A 142 2.13 1.65 10.70
N ALA A 143 2.23 0.67 11.61
CA ALA A 143 2.26 -0.75 11.26
C ALA A 143 0.88 -1.37 11.06
N SER A 144 -0.21 -0.67 11.39
CA SER A 144 -1.57 -1.20 11.26
C SER A 144 -1.94 -1.30 9.78
N SER A 145 -2.41 -2.46 9.34
CA SER A 145 -2.93 -2.63 7.97
C SER A 145 -4.35 -2.05 7.84
N GLY A 146 -4.74 -1.70 6.61
CA GLY A 146 -6.14 -1.51 6.26
C GLY A 146 -6.83 -2.86 6.01
N LEU A 147 -8.12 -2.94 6.30
CA LEU A 147 -8.89 -4.18 6.17
C LEU A 147 -9.81 -4.15 4.95
N LEU A 148 -9.73 -5.21 4.14
CA LEU A 148 -10.45 -5.34 2.89
C LEU A 148 -11.88 -5.77 3.16
N ASN A 149 -12.81 -4.93 2.73
CA ASN A 149 -14.24 -5.19 2.78
C ASN A 149 -14.81 -5.17 1.36
N VAL A 150 -15.66 -6.13 1.04
CA VAL A 150 -16.31 -6.27 -0.26
C VAL A 150 -17.80 -6.51 -0.08
N PHE A 151 -18.61 -5.66 -0.70
CA PHE A 151 -20.06 -5.74 -0.66
C PHE A 151 -20.62 -5.97 -2.06
N PHE A 152 -21.48 -6.99 -2.19
CA PHE A 152 -22.22 -7.26 -3.42
C PHE A 152 -23.60 -6.64 -3.28
N LEU A 153 -24.00 -5.82 -4.25
CA LEU A 153 -25.27 -5.10 -4.24
C LEU A 153 -26.08 -5.39 -5.50
N ALA A 154 -27.40 -5.38 -5.34
CA ALA A 154 -28.37 -5.39 -6.43
C ALA A 154 -29.11 -4.04 -6.47
N PRO A 155 -29.52 -3.57 -7.64
CA PRO A 155 -30.29 -2.34 -7.74
C PRO A 155 -31.69 -2.54 -7.17
N LYS A 156 -32.15 -1.57 -6.38
CA LYS A 156 -33.54 -1.47 -5.89
C LYS A 156 -34.26 -0.40 -6.71
N GLY A 157 -34.43 -0.64 -8.00
CA GLY A 157 -34.88 0.36 -8.98
C GLY A 157 -33.93 0.45 -10.17
N GLN A 158 -33.78 1.63 -10.78
CA GLN A 158 -32.72 1.82 -11.77
C GLN A 158 -31.38 1.99 -11.06
N PRO A 159 -30.28 1.40 -11.55
CA PRO A 159 -28.94 1.57 -10.96
C PRO A 159 -28.50 3.03 -10.77
N GLU A 160 -29.04 3.93 -11.61
CA GLU A 160 -28.75 5.37 -11.55
C GLU A 160 -29.44 6.10 -10.40
N ASP A 161 -30.50 5.51 -9.83
CA ASP A 161 -31.24 6.07 -8.70
C ASP A 161 -30.43 6.03 -7.40
N GLY A 162 -29.30 5.31 -7.40
CA GLY A 162 -28.44 5.12 -6.22
C GLY A 162 -29.11 4.31 -5.12
N GLN A 163 -30.22 3.64 -5.43
CA GLN A 163 -30.93 2.75 -4.52
C GLN A 163 -30.39 1.34 -4.68
N TRP A 164 -29.74 0.86 -3.63
CA TRP A 164 -29.10 -0.44 -3.62
C TRP A 164 -29.68 -1.32 -2.52
N GLN A 165 -29.62 -2.62 -2.75
CA GLN A 165 -29.87 -3.64 -1.74
C GLN A 165 -28.61 -4.49 -1.60
N VAL A 166 -28.14 -4.67 -0.37
CA VAL A 166 -27.01 -5.57 -0.08
C VAL A 166 -27.44 -7.01 -0.29
N VAL A 167 -26.73 -7.71 -1.17
CA VAL A 167 -26.89 -9.14 -1.45
C VAL A 167 -25.93 -9.95 -0.59
N LYS A 168 -24.71 -9.46 -0.40
CA LYS A 168 -23.70 -10.15 0.39
C LYS A 168 -22.67 -9.19 0.97
N ARG A 169 -22.21 -9.49 2.18
CA ARG A 169 -21.11 -8.83 2.89
C ARG A 169 -19.94 -9.79 3.01
N LEU A 170 -18.76 -9.33 2.66
CA LEU A 170 -17.49 -9.99 2.91
C LEU A 170 -16.62 -8.98 3.65
N GLU A 171 -16.58 -9.09 4.97
CA GLU A 171 -15.97 -8.09 5.84
C GLU A 171 -14.61 -8.58 6.36
N ASN A 172 -13.64 -7.67 6.45
CA ASN A 172 -12.28 -7.92 6.94
C ASN A 172 -11.63 -9.19 6.33
N ILE A 173 -11.77 -9.39 5.02
CA ILE A 173 -11.33 -10.63 4.35
C ILE A 173 -9.83 -10.67 4.04
N ALA A 174 -9.13 -9.55 4.17
CA ALA A 174 -7.68 -9.45 4.06
C ALA A 174 -7.19 -8.21 4.83
N ALA A 175 -5.97 -8.27 5.35
CA ALA A 175 -5.25 -7.14 5.92
C ALA A 175 -4.10 -6.78 4.98
N LEU A 176 -4.09 -5.56 4.45
CA LEU A 176 -3.12 -5.09 3.46
C LEU A 176 -2.61 -3.70 3.82
N GLY A 177 -1.43 -3.36 3.31
CA GLY A 177 -0.84 -2.03 3.47
C GLY A 177 -0.51 -1.67 4.91
N SER A 178 -0.53 -0.37 5.20
CA SER A 178 -0.03 0.22 6.43
C SER A 178 -0.79 1.50 6.79
N SER A 179 -0.61 2.02 8.00
CA SER A 179 -1.33 3.21 8.52
C SER A 179 -2.85 3.12 8.35
N GLY A 180 -3.43 1.92 8.50
CA GLY A 180 -4.87 1.70 8.39
C GLY A 180 -5.41 1.65 6.95
N GLN A 181 -4.54 1.63 5.95
CA GLN A 181 -4.92 1.75 4.53
C GLN A 181 -4.58 0.51 3.70
N LEU A 182 -5.52 0.10 2.84
CA LEU A 182 -5.36 -1.00 1.89
C LEU A 182 -4.34 -0.75 0.78
N GLY A 183 -4.08 0.52 0.42
CA GLY A 183 -3.30 0.90 -0.76
C GLY A 183 -4.16 1.19 -2.01
N GLU A 184 -3.54 1.07 -3.18
CA GLU A 184 -4.13 1.40 -4.49
C GLU A 184 -4.90 0.20 -5.06
N VAL A 185 -6.20 0.35 -5.31
CA VAL A 185 -7.07 -0.71 -5.83
C VAL A 185 -7.28 -0.56 -7.34
N HIS A 186 -6.91 -1.58 -8.11
CA HIS A 186 -7.15 -1.64 -9.55
C HIS A 186 -8.11 -2.77 -9.91
N TRP A 187 -9.14 -2.45 -10.69
CA TRP A 187 -9.96 -3.48 -11.33
C TRP A 187 -9.21 -4.08 -12.52
N VAL A 188 -9.05 -5.39 -12.52
CA VAL A 188 -8.32 -6.12 -13.57
C VAL A 188 -9.17 -7.25 -14.13
N MET A 189 -8.75 -7.76 -15.29
CA MET A 189 -9.20 -9.04 -15.81
C MET A 189 -8.04 -10.02 -15.65
N LEU A 190 -8.24 -11.02 -14.79
CA LEU A 190 -7.24 -12.05 -14.49
C LEU A 190 -7.19 -13.15 -15.56
N GLY A 191 -8.01 -13.03 -16.59
CA GLY A 191 -8.27 -14.00 -17.63
C GLY A 191 -9.61 -13.70 -18.30
N ALA A 192 -9.98 -14.49 -19.31
CA ALA A 192 -11.25 -14.32 -19.99
C ALA A 192 -12.43 -14.43 -19.00
N ASN A 193 -13.21 -13.35 -18.90
CA ASN A 193 -14.38 -13.25 -18.00
C ASN A 193 -14.08 -13.50 -16.51
N LYS A 194 -12.84 -13.27 -16.07
CA LYS A 194 -12.43 -13.34 -14.67
C LYS A 194 -12.09 -11.97 -14.11
N PRO A 195 -13.09 -11.18 -13.68
CA PRO A 195 -12.81 -9.93 -13.01
C PRO A 195 -12.05 -10.18 -11.70
N GLY A 196 -11.16 -9.26 -11.37
CA GLY A 196 -10.35 -9.31 -10.16
C GLY A 196 -10.00 -7.92 -9.64
N LEU A 197 -9.36 -7.93 -8.48
CA LEU A 197 -8.70 -6.77 -7.89
C LEU A 197 -7.19 -7.03 -7.90
N ALA A 198 -6.44 -6.03 -8.31
CA ALA A 198 -5.01 -5.94 -8.06
C ALA A 198 -4.78 -4.78 -7.11
N ILE A 199 -4.36 -5.09 -5.88
CA ILE A 199 -4.17 -4.10 -4.81
C ILE A 199 -2.67 -3.90 -4.65
N ARG A 200 -2.18 -2.71 -4.99
CA ARG A 200 -0.79 -2.30 -4.72
C ARG A 200 -0.74 -1.68 -3.34
N HIS A 201 -0.06 -2.34 -2.43
CA HIS A 201 0.04 -1.94 -1.03
C HIS A 201 1.48 -2.01 -0.56
N GLY A 202 1.79 -1.47 0.62
CA GLY A 202 3.17 -1.43 1.08
C GLY A 202 3.32 -0.84 2.45
N TYR A 203 4.57 -0.62 2.83
CA TYR A 203 4.96 0.02 4.07
C TYR A 203 6.17 0.92 3.80
N THR A 204 6.20 2.07 4.47
CA THR A 204 7.37 2.94 4.54
C THR A 204 7.66 3.24 6.00
N GLY A 205 8.89 2.96 6.43
CA GLY A 205 9.31 3.21 7.80
C GLY A 205 10.81 3.14 7.95
N GLN A 206 11.35 3.96 8.86
CA GLN A 206 12.79 4.03 9.16
C GLN A 206 13.67 4.26 7.91
N GLY A 207 13.12 4.92 6.89
CA GLY A 207 13.83 5.21 5.64
C GLY A 207 13.80 4.08 4.59
N TYR A 208 13.09 2.99 4.85
CA TYR A 208 12.87 1.88 3.92
C TYR A 208 11.43 1.90 3.39
N THR A 209 11.25 1.54 2.13
CA THR A 209 9.96 1.35 1.49
C THR A 209 9.89 -0.02 0.82
N ILE A 210 8.77 -0.70 0.96
CA ILE A 210 8.42 -1.90 0.19
C ILE A 210 6.99 -1.74 -0.34
N THR A 211 6.75 -2.10 -1.59
CA THR A 211 5.39 -2.28 -2.11
C THR A 211 5.23 -3.63 -2.76
N GLN A 212 4.04 -4.19 -2.64
CA GLN A 212 3.64 -5.51 -3.10
C GLN A 212 2.34 -5.40 -3.89
N LEU A 213 2.12 -6.37 -4.77
CA LEU A 213 0.86 -6.58 -5.46
C LEU A 213 0.14 -7.75 -4.83
N ALA A 214 -1.08 -7.53 -4.34
CA ALA A 214 -2.00 -8.58 -3.92
C ALA A 214 -3.09 -8.76 -4.99
N LEU A 215 -3.28 -10.00 -5.48
CA LEU A 215 -4.32 -10.31 -6.46
C LEU A 215 -5.50 -11.07 -5.83
N PHE A 216 -6.70 -10.67 -6.23
CA PHE A 216 -7.95 -11.32 -5.83
C PHE A 216 -8.84 -11.58 -7.04
N GLU A 217 -9.38 -12.79 -7.18
CA GLU A 217 -10.52 -13.03 -8.06
C GLU A 217 -11.80 -12.59 -7.36
N ILE A 218 -12.70 -11.98 -8.12
CA ILE A 218 -13.99 -11.53 -7.61
C ILE A 218 -15.11 -11.91 -8.57
N GLY A 219 -16.09 -12.66 -8.08
CA GLY A 219 -17.17 -13.18 -8.90
C GLY A 219 -18.12 -14.07 -8.10
N ASP A 220 -19.36 -14.19 -8.53
CA ASP A 220 -20.39 -15.07 -7.92
C ASP A 220 -20.53 -14.92 -6.40
N GLY A 221 -20.41 -13.69 -5.90
CA GLY A 221 -20.49 -13.39 -4.47
C GLY A 221 -19.30 -13.94 -3.67
N LYS A 222 -18.17 -14.21 -4.30
CA LYS A 222 -16.95 -14.71 -3.65
C LYS A 222 -15.78 -13.80 -3.98
N VAL A 223 -14.83 -13.77 -3.06
CA VAL A 223 -13.50 -13.17 -3.24
C VAL A 223 -12.49 -14.25 -2.89
N THR A 224 -11.48 -14.45 -3.72
CA THR A 224 -10.44 -15.46 -3.50
C THR A 224 -9.08 -14.82 -3.73
N ALA A 225 -8.24 -14.80 -2.70
CA ALA A 225 -6.86 -14.37 -2.82
C ALA A 225 -6.09 -15.35 -3.74
N LEU A 226 -5.37 -14.81 -4.71
CA LEU A 226 -4.61 -15.57 -5.69
C LEU A 226 -3.09 -15.45 -5.49
N ASP A 227 -2.65 -14.56 -4.62
CA ASP A 227 -1.29 -14.51 -4.10
C ASP A 227 -1.29 -13.88 -2.69
N GLY A 228 -0.12 -13.91 -2.05
CA GLY A 228 0.10 -13.33 -0.72
C GLY A 228 1.04 -12.13 -0.75
N GLY A 229 1.09 -11.39 -1.87
CA GLY A 229 2.00 -10.26 -2.05
C GLY A 229 3.18 -10.60 -2.96
N ILE A 230 3.21 -10.00 -4.14
CA ILE A 230 4.33 -10.06 -5.09
C ILE A 230 5.08 -8.73 -5.02
N ASP A 231 6.35 -8.76 -4.61
CA ASP A 231 7.15 -7.54 -4.46
C ASP A 231 7.24 -6.77 -5.80
N LEU A 232 6.85 -5.50 -5.77
CA LEU A 232 6.86 -4.60 -6.91
C LEU A 232 7.88 -3.48 -6.77
N TYR A 233 8.15 -3.02 -5.56
CA TYR A 233 9.05 -1.89 -5.34
C TYR A 233 9.78 -2.03 -4.04
N SER A 234 11.05 -1.67 -4.01
CA SER A 234 11.78 -1.47 -2.77
C SER A 234 12.81 -0.36 -2.93
N ASP A 235 12.95 0.45 -1.89
CA ASP A 235 14.05 1.40 -1.74
C ASP A 235 14.46 1.53 -0.27
N ASN A 236 15.68 2.01 -0.04
CA ASN A 236 16.16 2.44 1.27
C ASN A 236 16.67 3.88 1.25
N MET A 237 16.18 4.72 0.33
CA MET A 237 16.71 6.05 0.09
C MET A 237 16.55 6.99 1.29
N GLY A 238 15.54 6.77 2.14
CA GLY A 238 15.41 7.52 3.38
C GLY A 238 16.40 7.11 4.47
N ALA A 239 16.97 5.89 4.37
CA ALA A 239 18.02 5.37 5.24
C ALA A 239 19.42 5.41 4.60
N CYS A 240 19.51 5.78 3.32
CA CYS A 240 20.73 5.84 2.56
C CYS A 240 21.59 7.03 3.01
N THR A 241 22.35 6.82 4.08
CA THR A 241 23.30 7.79 4.64
C THR A 241 24.70 7.58 4.04
N PRO A 242 25.63 8.54 4.24
CA PRO A 242 27.02 8.40 3.75
C PRO A 242 27.75 7.15 4.26
N ASP A 243 27.39 6.63 5.44
CA ASP A 243 27.97 5.45 6.06
C ASP A 243 27.26 4.14 5.67
N MET A 244 26.15 4.20 4.93
CA MET A 244 25.44 3.02 4.46
C MET A 244 26.16 2.38 3.26
N ASP A 245 26.62 1.13 3.45
CA ASP A 245 27.41 0.40 2.45
C ASP A 245 26.69 0.23 1.10
N GLU A 246 25.37 -0.03 1.13
CA GLU A 246 24.55 -0.30 -0.05
C GLU A 246 23.22 0.47 0.02
N CYS A 247 22.94 1.22 -1.03
CA CYS A 247 21.64 1.83 -1.26
C CYS A 247 20.99 1.21 -2.49
N TRP A 248 19.66 1.20 -2.58
CA TRP A 248 18.97 0.70 -3.75
C TRP A 248 17.63 1.39 -3.98
N MET A 249 17.19 1.31 -5.23
CA MET A 249 15.82 1.58 -5.63
C MET A 249 15.49 0.68 -6.81
N VAL A 250 14.43 -0.11 -6.68
CA VAL A 250 13.91 -0.98 -7.74
C VAL A 250 12.41 -0.80 -7.84
N ALA A 251 11.90 -0.65 -9.06
CA ALA A 251 10.49 -0.56 -9.37
C ALA A 251 10.10 -1.56 -10.47
N GLY A 252 8.98 -2.24 -10.27
CA GLY A 252 8.37 -3.19 -11.18
C GLY A 252 7.12 -2.59 -11.83
N SER A 253 7.06 -2.66 -13.15
CA SER A 253 5.84 -2.39 -13.91
C SER A 253 5.18 -3.72 -14.27
N TRP A 254 3.89 -3.87 -13.98
CA TRP A 254 3.18 -5.14 -14.15
C TRP A 254 2.08 -5.06 -15.21
N ARG A 255 1.75 -6.22 -15.80
CA ARG A 255 0.63 -6.40 -16.74
C ARG A 255 0.24 -7.87 -16.84
N PHE A 256 -1.01 -8.13 -17.21
CA PHE A 256 -1.44 -9.48 -17.60
C PHE A 256 -1.16 -9.76 -19.08
N ALA A 257 -0.86 -11.01 -19.40
CA ALA A 257 -0.71 -11.52 -20.76
C ALA A 257 -1.35 -12.91 -20.87
N PRO A 258 -1.86 -13.31 -22.04
CA PRO A 258 -2.46 -14.63 -22.21
C PRO A 258 -1.61 -15.76 -21.64
N ALA A 259 -2.25 -16.67 -20.91
CA ALA A 259 -1.60 -17.80 -20.27
C ALA A 259 -0.81 -18.63 -21.29
N ARG A 260 0.50 -18.86 -21.07
CA ARG A 260 1.32 -19.65 -22.02
C ARG A 260 0.81 -21.08 -22.24
N ASN A 261 0.21 -21.66 -21.19
CA ASN A 261 -0.28 -23.03 -21.21
C ASN A 261 -1.79 -23.13 -21.47
N GLY A 262 -2.43 -22.03 -21.91
CA GLY A 262 -3.89 -22.00 -22.12
C GLY A 262 -4.70 -22.14 -20.82
N GLY A 263 -4.10 -21.78 -19.68
CA GLY A 263 -4.78 -21.75 -18.39
C GLY A 263 -5.94 -20.76 -18.36
N SER A 264 -6.85 -20.92 -17.39
CA SER A 264 -8.00 -20.02 -17.23
C SER A 264 -7.62 -18.64 -16.69
N TYR A 265 -6.44 -18.50 -16.09
CA TYR A 265 -5.88 -17.22 -15.64
C TYR A 265 -4.71 -16.85 -16.53
N ASP A 266 -4.66 -15.59 -16.94
CA ASP A 266 -3.57 -14.97 -17.67
C ASP A 266 -2.29 -14.96 -16.82
N ASP A 267 -1.13 -14.98 -17.46
CA ASP A 267 0.16 -14.85 -16.78
C ASP A 267 0.37 -13.39 -16.35
N LEU A 268 0.87 -13.18 -15.14
CA LEU A 268 1.33 -11.86 -14.67
C LEU A 268 2.78 -11.65 -15.08
N LEU A 269 3.05 -10.57 -15.81
CA LEU A 269 4.38 -10.18 -16.24
C LEU A 269 4.81 -8.92 -15.51
N ILE A 270 6.04 -8.92 -15.02
CA ILE A 270 6.62 -7.79 -14.32
C ILE A 270 7.98 -7.48 -14.92
N ASP A 271 8.16 -6.23 -15.35
CA ASP A 271 9.42 -5.68 -15.83
C ASP A 271 10.01 -4.78 -14.74
N PHE A 272 11.18 -5.14 -14.23
CA PHE A 272 11.88 -4.42 -13.17
C PHE A 272 12.93 -3.49 -13.73
N LYS A 273 13.02 -2.29 -13.16
CA LYS A 273 14.06 -1.30 -13.43
C LYS A 273 14.56 -0.70 -12.12
N GLY A 274 15.86 -0.45 -12.06
CA GLY A 274 16.48 0.12 -10.86
C GLY A 274 17.97 -0.15 -10.79
N ALA A 275 18.55 0.16 -9.64
CA ALA A 275 19.95 -0.10 -9.34
C ALA A 275 20.16 -0.29 -7.83
N SER A 276 21.25 -0.98 -7.48
CA SER A 276 21.89 -0.80 -6.17
C SER A 276 23.22 -0.09 -6.32
N GLU A 277 23.62 0.63 -5.29
CA GLU A 277 24.78 1.49 -5.25
C GLU A 277 25.63 1.16 -4.04
N LYS A 278 26.87 0.72 -4.28
CA LYS A 278 27.82 0.40 -3.20
C LYS A 278 28.90 1.44 -3.08
N ILE A 279 29.32 1.75 -1.86
CA ILE A 279 30.48 2.60 -1.62
C ILE A 279 31.69 2.05 -2.39
N LYS A 280 32.36 2.90 -3.15
CA LYS A 280 33.54 2.50 -3.92
C LYS A 280 34.65 2.05 -2.94
N PRO A 281 35.22 0.84 -3.11
CA PRO A 281 36.28 0.37 -2.22
C PRO A 281 37.51 1.27 -2.32
N ASN A 282 38.23 1.40 -1.20
CA ASN A 282 39.49 2.14 -1.10
C ASN A 282 39.40 3.65 -1.38
N VAL A 283 38.25 4.28 -1.09
CA VAL A 283 38.11 5.74 -1.16
C VAL A 283 38.15 6.34 0.24
N THR A 284 38.96 7.38 0.42
CA THR A 284 38.90 8.23 1.61
C THR A 284 37.77 9.24 1.45
N VAL A 285 36.70 9.07 2.22
CA VAL A 285 35.56 9.97 2.27
C VAL A 285 35.89 11.10 3.25
N LYS A 286 35.66 12.35 2.84
CA LYS A 286 35.78 13.47 3.77
C LYS A 286 34.60 13.47 4.74
N PRO A 287 34.75 14.00 5.96
CA PRO A 287 33.60 14.32 6.80
C PRO A 287 32.58 15.14 6.00
N ASP A 288 31.30 14.81 6.16
CA ASP A 288 30.17 15.53 5.56
C ASP A 288 30.09 15.49 4.01
N GLN A 289 30.71 14.51 3.37
CA GLN A 289 30.54 14.24 1.93
C GLN A 289 29.96 12.86 1.68
N ASP A 290 29.04 12.76 0.72
CA ASP A 290 28.60 11.46 0.22
C ASP A 290 29.78 10.71 -0.42
N PRO A 291 30.01 9.44 -0.06
CA PRO A 291 31.01 8.63 -0.72
C PRO A 291 30.66 8.46 -2.20
N PRO A 292 31.65 8.41 -3.11
CA PRO A 292 31.36 7.97 -4.46
C PRO A 292 30.88 6.51 -4.44
N ARG A 293 29.73 6.27 -5.06
CA ARG A 293 29.12 4.94 -5.16
C ARG A 293 29.26 4.36 -6.57
N ILE A 294 29.31 3.03 -6.65
CA ILE A 294 29.26 2.27 -7.91
C ILE A 294 27.84 1.72 -8.04
N ALA A 295 27.13 2.16 -9.08
CA ALA A 295 25.81 1.65 -9.43
C ALA A 295 25.89 0.32 -10.19
N THR A 296 25.09 -0.65 -9.75
CA THR A 296 24.86 -1.94 -10.40
C THR A 296 23.39 -2.01 -10.81
N PRO A 297 23.06 -2.14 -12.11
CA PRO A 297 21.67 -2.24 -12.55
C PRO A 297 20.97 -3.47 -11.95
N LEU A 298 19.73 -3.28 -11.50
CA LEU A 298 18.83 -4.33 -11.00
C LEU A 298 17.67 -4.61 -11.96
N ASN A 299 17.89 -4.35 -13.25
CA ASN A 299 16.91 -4.58 -14.30
C ASN A 299 16.63 -6.08 -14.45
N GLY A 300 15.37 -6.43 -14.67
CA GLY A 300 14.96 -7.84 -14.80
C GLY A 300 13.54 -7.97 -15.30
N HIS A 301 13.12 -9.22 -15.45
CA HIS A 301 11.73 -9.55 -15.69
C HIS A 301 11.35 -10.80 -14.88
N ALA A 302 10.07 -10.90 -14.54
CA ALA A 302 9.48 -12.07 -13.95
C ALA A 302 8.14 -12.38 -14.63
N ARG A 303 7.88 -13.67 -14.84
CA ARG A 303 6.58 -14.18 -15.24
C ARG A 303 6.05 -15.07 -14.13
N TYR A 304 4.83 -14.78 -13.71
CA TYR A 304 4.07 -15.60 -12.80
C TYR A 304 2.90 -16.24 -13.52
N ALA A 305 2.69 -17.53 -13.30
CA ALA A 305 1.54 -18.28 -13.82
C ALA A 305 0.73 -18.85 -12.65
N PHE A 306 -0.57 -19.00 -12.84
CA PHE A 306 -1.45 -19.59 -11.84
C PHE A 306 -1.28 -21.13 -11.80
N ASP A 307 -0.94 -21.67 -10.63
CA ASP A 307 -0.66 -23.11 -10.43
C ASP A 307 -1.89 -23.94 -10.03
N GLY A 308 -3.08 -23.34 -10.04
CA GLY A 308 -4.32 -23.94 -9.53
C GLY A 308 -4.68 -23.46 -8.12
N LYS A 309 -3.73 -22.87 -7.39
CA LYS A 309 -3.96 -22.28 -6.07
C LYS A 309 -3.60 -20.78 -6.05
N GLY A 310 -2.51 -20.40 -6.70
CA GLY A 310 -2.08 -19.01 -6.77
C GLY A 310 -1.03 -18.74 -7.84
N TYR A 311 -0.66 -17.48 -8.01
CA TYR A 311 0.40 -17.08 -8.92
C TYR A 311 1.77 -17.52 -8.39
N LYS A 312 2.56 -18.18 -9.24
CA LYS A 312 3.93 -18.65 -8.96
C LYS A 312 4.89 -18.20 -10.04
N LEU A 313 6.09 -17.81 -9.63
CA LEU A 313 7.17 -17.48 -10.54
C LEU A 313 7.52 -18.72 -11.38
N VAL A 314 7.42 -18.60 -12.71
CA VAL A 314 7.71 -19.68 -13.66
C VAL A 314 8.85 -19.35 -14.62
N GLU A 315 9.22 -18.07 -14.75
CA GLU A 315 10.33 -17.62 -15.59
C GLU A 315 10.87 -16.29 -15.06
N GLY A 316 12.18 -16.08 -15.22
CA GLY A 316 12.88 -14.89 -14.75
C GLY A 316 13.12 -14.91 -13.24
N LYS A 317 13.23 -13.73 -12.64
CA LYS A 317 13.47 -13.54 -11.21
C LYS A 317 12.85 -12.23 -10.74
N ASN A 318 12.27 -12.21 -9.54
CA ASN A 318 11.96 -10.97 -8.86
C ASN A 318 13.25 -10.35 -8.31
N THR A 319 13.64 -9.20 -8.85
CA THR A 319 14.89 -8.51 -8.48
C THR A 319 14.71 -7.50 -7.35
N VAL A 320 13.49 -7.32 -6.83
CA VAL A 320 13.20 -6.41 -5.73
C VAL A 320 13.89 -6.90 -4.46
N PRO A 321 14.78 -6.09 -3.84
CA PRO A 321 15.36 -6.42 -2.55
C PRO A 321 14.31 -6.39 -1.44
N GLY A 322 14.52 -7.19 -0.39
CA GLY A 322 13.70 -7.11 0.83
C GLY A 322 14.07 -5.90 1.69
N VAL A 323 13.18 -5.57 2.62
CA VAL A 323 13.38 -4.55 3.67
C VAL A 323 13.39 -5.18 5.06
#